data_AF-A0A4R1KH56-F1
#
_entry.id   AF-A0A4R1KH56-F1
#
_cell.length_a   1.000
_cell.length_b   1.000
_cell.length_c   1.000
_cell.angle_alpha   90.00
_cell.angle_beta   90.00
_cell.angle_gamma   90.00
#
_symmetry.space_group_name_H-M   'P 1'
#
loop_
_entity.id
_entity.type
_entity.pdbx_description
1 polymer ?
#
loop_
_entity_poly.entity_id
_entity_poly.type
_entity_poly.pdbx_seq_one_letter_code
_entity_poly.pdbx_strand_id
1 'polypeptide(L)'
;MKKSKNFDIEINNQLASIGLFVVEFESILEWIRFDCCAILQYVGLEQWGLSDVIFGQKVFTAGPLLNCYEQICNELINDNDGDKISGNDILERINDFKKKFDKQIQVRNDLLHSNYRLGSRINEQTNEIEPTELLALKNSPTKQGRNKKVTVSSRQEIQNHIDNLTELKMIQRTIFRDLMIYMSNNKLGKGAYKK
;
A
#
# COMPACT_ATOMS: atom_id res chain seq x y z
N MET A 1 -6.50 41.75 8.56
CA MET A 1 -6.20 40.31 8.41
C MET A 1 -5.55 40.03 7.06
N LYS A 2 -4.23 40.12 6.94
CA LYS A 2 -3.51 39.45 5.84
C LYS A 2 -3.13 38.07 6.37
N LYS A 3 -3.97 37.06 6.12
CA LYS A 3 -3.55 35.66 6.33
C LYS A 3 -2.21 35.47 5.61
N SER A 4 -1.24 34.85 6.27
CA SER A 4 0.02 34.46 5.65
C SER A 4 -0.30 33.49 4.51
N LYS A 5 -0.41 33.98 3.27
CA LYS A 5 -0.66 33.16 2.08
C LYS A 5 0.28 31.95 2.01
N ASN A 6 1.49 32.10 2.55
CA ASN A 6 2.51 31.06 2.56
C ASN A 6 2.11 29.86 3.44
N PHE A 7 1.46 30.10 4.59
CA PHE A 7 1.00 29.03 5.47
C PHE A 7 -0.15 28.23 4.84
N ASP A 8 -1.11 28.93 4.23
CA ASP A 8 -2.22 28.29 3.51
C ASP A 8 -1.68 27.44 2.34
N ILE A 9 -0.66 27.92 1.62
CA ILE A 9 0.01 27.17 0.54
C ILE A 9 0.71 25.91 1.08
N GLU A 10 1.40 26.01 2.21
CA GLU A 10 2.14 24.89 2.80
C GLU A 10 1.22 23.75 3.25
N ILE A 11 0.13 24.05 3.96
CA ILE A 11 -0.87 23.05 4.34
C ILE A 11 -1.50 22.41 3.11
N ASN A 12 -1.88 23.20 2.12
CA ASN A 12 -2.49 22.68 0.90
C ASN A 12 -1.55 21.71 0.18
N ASN A 13 -0.26 22.05 0.12
CA ASN A 13 0.76 21.16 -0.45
C ASN A 13 0.90 19.87 0.37
N GLN A 14 0.87 19.94 1.70
CA GLN A 14 0.96 18.75 2.55
C GLN A 14 -0.27 17.84 2.36
N LEU A 15 -1.47 18.41 2.33
CA LEU A 15 -2.72 17.67 2.07
C LEU A 15 -2.72 17.05 0.66
N ALA A 16 -2.21 17.77 -0.35
CA ALA A 16 -2.04 17.24 -1.69
C ALA A 16 -1.07 16.05 -1.73
N SER A 17 0.05 16.13 -1.01
CA SER A 17 0.99 15.00 -0.86
C SER A 17 0.33 13.79 -0.17
N ILE A 18 -0.51 14.00 0.84
CA ILE A 18 -1.28 12.90 1.45
C ILE A 18 -2.21 12.26 0.41
N GLY A 19 -2.93 13.08 -0.38
CA GLY A 19 -3.79 12.59 -1.45
C GLY A 19 -3.03 11.75 -2.49
N LEU A 20 -1.87 12.23 -2.93
CA LEU A 20 -1.01 11.50 -3.87
C LEU A 20 -0.50 10.17 -3.29
N PHE A 21 -0.08 10.16 -2.02
CA PHE A 21 0.29 8.93 -1.33
C PHE A 21 -0.85 7.91 -1.34
N VAL A 22 -2.09 8.34 -1.04
CA VAL A 22 -3.25 7.43 -1.04
C VAL A 22 -3.52 6.88 -2.44
N VAL A 23 -3.44 7.71 -3.48
CA VAL A 23 -3.64 7.27 -4.87
C VAL A 23 -2.62 6.21 -5.26
N GLU A 24 -1.33 6.42 -4.97
CA GLU A 24 -0.30 5.43 -5.30
C GLU A 24 -0.45 4.14 -4.48
N PHE A 25 -0.82 4.25 -3.21
CA PHE A 25 -1.09 3.10 -2.35
C PHE A 25 -2.25 2.25 -2.89
N GLU A 26 -3.38 2.87 -3.20
CA GLU A 26 -4.57 2.17 -3.72
C GLU A 26 -4.29 1.60 -5.13
N SER A 27 -3.47 2.26 -5.95
CA SER A 27 -3.06 1.73 -7.27
C SER A 27 -2.32 0.40 -7.13
N ILE A 28 -1.43 0.24 -6.15
CA ILE A 28 -0.74 -1.04 -5.91
C ILE A 28 -1.74 -2.13 -5.50
N LEU A 29 -2.72 -1.81 -4.67
CA LEU A 29 -3.77 -2.77 -4.30
C LEU A 29 -4.61 -3.21 -5.49
N GLU A 30 -4.94 -2.28 -6.39
CA GLU A 30 -5.63 -2.60 -7.63
C GLU A 30 -4.80 -3.55 -8.52
N TRP A 31 -3.50 -3.32 -8.62
CA TRP A 31 -2.59 -4.23 -9.32
C TRP A 31 -2.52 -5.62 -8.66
N ILE A 32 -2.45 -5.70 -7.34
CA ILE A 32 -2.46 -7.00 -6.64
C ILE A 32 -3.79 -7.74 -6.90
N ARG A 33 -4.94 -7.05 -6.89
CA ARG A 33 -6.23 -7.68 -7.24
C ARG A 33 -6.21 -8.20 -8.67
N PHE A 34 -5.72 -7.38 -9.60
CA PHE A 34 -5.58 -7.78 -11.00
C PHE A 34 -4.70 -9.02 -11.15
N ASP A 35 -3.54 -9.06 -10.48
CA ASP A 35 -2.63 -10.20 -10.49
C ASP A 35 -3.33 -11.47 -9.99
N CYS A 36 -4.02 -11.39 -8.84
CA CYS A 36 -4.79 -12.52 -8.31
C CYS A 36 -5.82 -13.04 -9.34
N CYS A 37 -6.59 -12.14 -9.96
CA CYS A 37 -7.55 -12.50 -11.01
C CYS A 37 -6.85 -13.16 -12.22
N ALA A 38 -5.75 -12.58 -12.68
CA ALA A 38 -4.99 -13.07 -13.83
C ALA A 38 -4.38 -14.45 -13.57
N ILE A 39 -3.81 -14.67 -12.37
CA ILE A 39 -3.26 -15.95 -11.94
C ILE A 39 -4.35 -17.02 -11.92
N LEU A 40 -5.50 -16.75 -11.27
CA LEU A 40 -6.60 -17.71 -11.22
C LEU A 40 -7.16 -18.04 -12.60
N GLN A 41 -7.29 -17.03 -13.47
CA GLN A 41 -7.74 -17.22 -14.84
C GLN A 41 -6.75 -18.10 -15.62
N TYR A 42 -5.44 -17.91 -15.41
CA TYR A 42 -4.40 -18.70 -16.04
C TYR A 42 -4.46 -20.17 -15.61
N VAL A 43 -4.64 -20.42 -14.30
CA VAL A 43 -4.74 -21.77 -13.71
C VAL A 43 -6.01 -22.50 -14.17
N GLY A 44 -7.10 -21.78 -14.43
CA GLY A 44 -8.27 -22.37 -15.07
C GLY A 44 -9.62 -21.78 -14.69
N LEU A 45 -9.68 -20.73 -13.86
CA LEU A 45 -10.92 -20.01 -13.63
C LEU A 45 -11.43 -19.49 -14.98
N GLU A 46 -12.65 -19.86 -15.37
CA GLU A 46 -13.13 -19.52 -16.71
C GLU A 46 -13.70 -18.11 -16.79
N GLN A 47 -14.30 -17.64 -15.70
CA GLN A 47 -15.00 -16.37 -15.63
C GLN A 47 -14.23 -15.37 -14.78
N TRP A 48 -13.65 -14.36 -15.43
CA TRP A 48 -12.97 -13.24 -14.77
C TRP A 48 -13.84 -12.56 -13.70
N GLY A 49 -15.14 -12.42 -13.98
CA GLY A 49 -16.08 -11.79 -13.06
C GLY A 49 -16.18 -12.50 -11.71
N LEU A 50 -15.91 -13.81 -11.62
CA LEU A 50 -15.94 -14.53 -10.35
C LEU A 50 -14.77 -14.13 -9.44
N SER A 51 -13.56 -14.03 -9.98
CA SER A 51 -12.41 -13.55 -9.20
C SER A 51 -12.58 -12.09 -8.79
N ASP A 52 -13.14 -11.25 -9.67
CA ASP A 52 -13.41 -9.85 -9.36
C ASP A 52 -14.45 -9.70 -8.24
N VAL A 53 -15.51 -10.52 -8.25
CA VAL A 53 -16.50 -10.58 -7.15
C VAL A 53 -15.86 -11.01 -5.83
N ILE A 54 -14.91 -11.95 -5.84
CA ILE A 54 -14.22 -12.41 -4.63
C ILE A 54 -13.33 -11.29 -4.07
N PHE A 55 -12.43 -10.73 -4.89
CA PHE A 55 -11.46 -9.74 -4.43
C PHE A 55 -12.00 -8.32 -4.30
N GLY A 56 -13.20 -8.06 -4.83
CA GLY A 56 -13.96 -6.82 -4.65
C GLY A 56 -14.71 -6.72 -3.31
N GLN A 57 -14.72 -7.78 -2.50
CA GLN A 57 -15.41 -7.75 -1.20
C GLN A 57 -14.69 -6.84 -0.20
N LYS A 58 -15.49 -6.18 0.67
CA LYS A 58 -14.98 -5.25 1.71
C LYS A 58 -13.99 -5.89 2.69
N VAL A 59 -14.00 -7.22 2.82
CA VAL A 59 -13.08 -7.96 3.70
C VAL A 59 -11.66 -7.99 3.13
N PHE A 60 -11.48 -7.89 1.81
CA PHE A 60 -10.19 -7.81 1.14
C PHE A 60 -9.62 -6.38 1.18
N THR A 61 -9.36 -5.93 2.41
CA THR A 61 -8.51 -4.77 2.69
C THR A 61 -7.04 -5.10 2.38
N ALA A 62 -6.15 -4.11 2.45
CA ALA A 62 -4.75 -4.24 2.02
C ALA A 62 -4.02 -5.48 2.58
N GLY A 63 -4.07 -5.70 3.89
CA GLY A 63 -3.38 -6.81 4.55
C GLY A 63 -3.93 -8.20 4.15
N PRO A 64 -5.24 -8.46 4.32
CA PRO A 64 -5.87 -9.70 3.85
C PRO A 64 -5.65 -10.00 2.37
N LEU A 65 -5.73 -8.98 1.49
CA LEU A 65 -5.47 -9.16 0.06
C LEU A 65 -4.03 -9.59 -0.20
N LEU A 66 -3.07 -8.94 0.45
CA LEU A 66 -1.64 -9.25 0.30
C LEU A 66 -1.30 -10.66 0.82
N ASN A 67 -1.88 -11.06 1.96
CA ASN A 67 -1.74 -12.42 2.48
C ASN A 67 -2.32 -13.45 1.51
N CYS A 68 -3.47 -13.15 0.90
CA CYS A 68 -4.08 -14.05 -0.08
C CYS A 68 -3.21 -14.17 -1.34
N TYR A 69 -2.68 -13.05 -1.84
CA TYR A 69 -1.76 -13.03 -2.98
C TYR A 69 -0.51 -13.89 -2.71
N GLU A 70 0.13 -13.73 -1.57
CA GLU A 70 1.27 -14.55 -1.14
C GLU A 70 0.91 -16.04 -1.08
N GLN A 71 -0.24 -16.39 -0.49
CA GLN A 71 -0.70 -17.77 -0.39
C GLN A 71 -0.95 -18.40 -1.77
N ILE A 72 -1.55 -17.65 -2.70
CA ILE A 72 -1.73 -18.10 -4.09
C ILE A 72 -0.38 -18.39 -4.73
N CYS A 73 0.59 -17.48 -4.58
CA CYS A 73 1.93 -17.66 -5.15
C CYS A 73 2.67 -18.87 -4.52
N ASN A 74 2.60 -19.02 -3.20
CA ASN A 74 3.18 -20.16 -2.48
C ASN A 74 2.58 -21.50 -2.92
N GLU A 75 1.26 -21.58 -3.15
CA GLU A 75 0.62 -22.81 -3.62
C GLU A 75 1.05 -23.19 -5.05
N LEU A 76 1.30 -22.19 -5.90
CA LEU A 76 1.69 -22.38 -7.29
C LEU A 76 3.16 -22.75 -7.45
N ILE A 77 4.01 -22.21 -6.58
CA ILE A 77 5.44 -22.44 -6.61
C ILE A 77 5.73 -23.68 -5.76
N ASN A 78 5.92 -24.81 -6.44
CA ASN A 78 6.39 -26.04 -5.82
C ASN A 78 7.88 -26.21 -6.13
N ASP A 79 8.68 -26.49 -5.09
CA ASP A 79 10.12 -26.80 -5.19
C ASP A 79 10.34 -28.09 -5.98
N ASN A 80 10.31 -28.01 -7.31
CA ASN A 80 10.87 -29.03 -8.19
C ASN A 80 11.50 -28.35 -9.41
N ASP A 81 12.82 -28.47 -9.46
CA ASP A 81 13.72 -28.39 -10.62
C ASP A 81 14.04 -27.05 -11.30
N GLY A 82 15.36 -26.78 -11.34
CA GLY A 82 16.16 -26.54 -12.56
C GLY A 82 15.87 -25.33 -13.44
N ASP A 83 14.88 -24.52 -13.12
CA ASP A 83 14.41 -23.44 -13.97
C ASP A 83 15.33 -22.21 -14.00
N LYS A 84 15.26 -21.45 -15.10
CA LYS A 84 15.99 -20.18 -15.30
C LYS A 84 15.63 -19.10 -14.28
N ILE A 85 14.45 -19.21 -13.65
CA ILE A 85 14.01 -18.37 -12.54
C ILE A 85 13.61 -19.34 -11.43
N SER A 86 14.37 -19.32 -10.34
CA SER A 86 14.07 -20.12 -9.16
C SER A 86 12.75 -19.63 -8.55
N GLY A 87 11.81 -20.54 -8.33
CA GLY A 87 10.56 -20.23 -7.62
C GLY A 87 10.83 -19.60 -6.25
N ASN A 88 11.88 -20.05 -5.56
CA ASN A 88 12.32 -19.50 -4.27
C ASN A 88 12.71 -18.02 -4.35
N ASP A 89 13.31 -17.58 -5.45
CA ASP A 89 13.68 -16.17 -5.63
C ASP A 89 12.43 -15.30 -5.76
N ILE A 90 11.38 -15.80 -6.42
CA ILE A 90 10.09 -15.10 -6.52
C ILE A 90 9.44 -15.02 -5.14
N LEU A 91 9.43 -16.12 -4.37
CA LEU A 91 8.87 -16.14 -3.02
C LEU A 91 9.61 -15.21 -2.06
N GLU A 92 10.94 -15.17 -2.11
CA GLU A 92 11.73 -14.23 -1.31
C GLU A 92 11.38 -12.77 -1.63
N ARG A 93 11.23 -12.45 -2.91
CA ARG A 93 10.82 -11.09 -3.35
C ARG A 93 9.40 -10.75 -2.94
N ILE A 94 8.47 -11.71 -2.97
CA ILE A 94 7.11 -11.52 -2.43
C ILE A 94 7.17 -11.21 -0.93
N ASN A 95 7.98 -11.94 -0.18
CA ASN A 95 8.16 -11.72 1.26
C ASN A 95 8.77 -10.36 1.58
N ASP A 96 9.80 -9.93 0.84
CA ASP A 96 10.39 -8.60 1.00
C ASP A 96 9.41 -7.48 0.61
N PHE A 97 8.72 -7.65 -0.52
CA PHE A 97 7.66 -6.74 -0.95
C PHE A 97 6.59 -6.60 0.14
N LYS A 98 6.12 -7.72 0.70
CA LYS A 98 5.11 -7.73 1.75
C LYS A 98 5.58 -6.97 2.99
N LYS A 99 6.78 -7.28 3.48
CA LYS A 99 7.37 -6.62 4.65
C LYS A 99 7.50 -5.10 4.46
N LYS A 100 7.86 -4.65 3.26
CA LYS A 100 7.95 -3.22 2.93
C LYS A 100 6.57 -2.58 2.78
N PHE A 101 5.62 -3.28 2.16
CA PHE A 101 4.26 -2.77 1.94
C PHE A 101 3.44 -2.71 3.25
N ASP A 102 3.64 -3.63 4.19
CA ASP A 102 3.03 -3.60 5.53
C ASP A 102 3.31 -2.30 6.27
N LYS A 103 4.52 -1.73 6.11
CA LYS A 103 4.85 -0.40 6.64
C LYS A 103 3.97 0.68 6.01
N GLN A 104 3.73 0.62 4.71
CA GLN A 104 2.88 1.58 4.01
C GLN A 104 1.41 1.44 4.40
N ILE A 105 0.93 0.22 4.69
CA ILE A 105 -0.41 -0.01 5.25
C ILE A 105 -0.57 0.73 6.59
N GLN A 106 0.43 0.64 7.47
CA GLN A 106 0.42 1.36 8.75
C GLN A 106 0.39 2.88 8.54
N VAL A 107 1.26 3.40 7.67
CA VAL A 107 1.30 4.84 7.33
C VAL A 107 -0.03 5.31 6.76
N ARG A 108 -0.64 4.56 5.84
CA ARG A 108 -1.96 4.87 5.27
C ARG A 108 -3.04 4.93 6.32
N ASN A 109 -3.07 3.96 7.23
CA ASN A 109 -4.05 3.93 8.30
C ASN A 109 -3.83 5.07 9.30
N ASP A 110 -2.57 5.42 9.58
CA ASP A 110 -2.24 6.53 10.46
C ASP A 110 -2.60 7.87 9.82
N LEU A 111 -2.37 8.07 8.53
CA LEU A 111 -2.83 9.27 7.82
C LEU A 111 -4.36 9.33 7.82
N LEU A 112 -5.05 8.32 7.30
CA LEU A 112 -6.50 8.42 7.05
C LEU A 112 -7.39 8.33 8.30
N HIS A 113 -6.91 7.75 9.39
CA HIS A 113 -7.71 7.57 10.61
C HIS A 113 -7.24 8.47 11.77
N SER A 114 -6.34 9.41 11.51
CA SER A 114 -5.96 10.43 12.48
C SER A 114 -6.96 11.57 12.55
N ASN A 115 -7.07 12.18 13.74
CA ASN A 115 -7.82 13.42 13.91
C ASN A 115 -6.91 14.60 13.56
N TYR A 116 -7.17 15.22 12.41
CA TYR A 116 -6.42 16.38 11.96
C TYR A 116 -6.83 17.65 12.71
N ARG A 117 -5.84 18.42 13.16
CA ARG A 117 -6.03 19.72 13.82
C ARG A 117 -4.98 20.71 13.34
N LEU A 118 -5.35 21.99 13.28
CA LEU A 118 -4.37 23.06 13.13
C LEU A 118 -3.84 23.42 14.51
N GLY A 119 -2.52 23.30 14.68
CA GLY A 119 -1.81 23.88 15.82
C GLY A 119 -1.90 25.40 15.76
N SER A 120 -1.87 26.04 16.92
CA SER A 120 -1.95 27.50 17.05
C SER A 120 -0.85 28.01 17.99
N ARG A 121 -0.16 29.08 17.62
CA ARG A 121 0.77 29.81 18.47
C ARG A 121 0.33 31.27 18.56
N ILE A 122 0.57 31.89 19.72
CA ILE A 122 0.46 33.35 19.84
C ILE A 122 1.71 33.96 19.22
N ASN A 123 1.54 34.77 18.18
CA ASN A 123 2.62 35.55 17.62
C ASN A 123 3.02 36.62 18.64
N GLU A 124 4.24 36.53 19.16
CA GLU A 124 4.77 37.40 20.24
C GLU A 124 4.87 38.88 19.82
N GLN A 125 4.88 39.17 18.51
CA GLN A 125 4.96 40.54 17.99
C GLN A 125 3.59 41.18 17.77
N THR A 126 2.57 40.39 17.42
CA THR A 126 1.21 40.89 17.09
C THR A 126 0.18 40.55 18.17
N ASN A 127 0.52 39.68 19.13
CA ASN A 127 -0.42 39.06 20.08
C ASN A 127 -1.60 38.33 19.42
N GLU A 128 -1.53 38.05 18.12
CA GLU A 128 -2.56 37.31 17.39
C GLU A 128 -2.31 35.81 17.46
N ILE A 129 -3.39 35.02 17.48
CA ILE A 129 -3.30 33.56 17.37
C ILE A 129 -3.11 33.21 15.90
N GLU A 130 -1.94 32.67 15.56
CA GLU A 130 -1.60 32.23 14.21
C GLU A 130 -1.53 30.70 14.16
N PRO A 131 -2.10 30.08 13.11
CA PRO A 131 -1.94 28.65 12.90
C PRO A 131 -0.49 28.34 12.49
N THR A 132 0.10 27.27 13.04
CA THR A 132 1.54 26.99 12.90
C THR A 132 1.86 25.67 12.23
N GLU A 133 1.02 24.65 12.38
CA GLU A 133 1.31 23.31 11.85
C GLU A 133 0.04 22.46 11.73
N LEU A 134 0.06 21.47 10.84
CA LEU A 134 -0.96 20.42 10.77
C LEU A 134 -0.59 19.27 11.71
N LEU A 135 -1.46 18.97 12.67
CA LEU A 135 -1.29 17.93 13.67
C LEU A 135 -2.22 16.74 13.39
N ALA A 136 -1.69 15.52 13.43
CA ALA A 136 -2.48 14.29 13.41
C ALA A 136 -2.53 13.71 14.84
N LEU A 137 -3.73 13.46 15.36
CA LEU A 137 -3.93 12.92 16.70
C LEU A 137 -4.66 11.58 16.67
N LYS A 138 -4.02 10.53 17.21
CA LYS A 138 -4.60 9.19 17.35
C LYS A 138 -4.86 8.86 18.81
N ASN A 139 -6.10 8.48 19.14
CA ASN A 139 -6.44 7.97 20.47
C ASN A 139 -6.00 6.50 20.57
N SER A 140 -5.14 6.17 21.54
CA SER A 140 -4.79 4.76 21.83
C SER A 140 -5.69 4.25 22.96
N PRO A 141 -6.37 3.10 22.80
CA PRO A 141 -7.27 2.56 23.84
C PRO A 141 -6.55 2.20 25.16
N THR A 142 -5.25 1.88 25.08
CA THR A 142 -4.48 1.24 26.16
C THR A 142 -3.79 2.20 27.13
N LYS A 143 -3.83 3.52 26.89
CA LYS A 143 -3.20 4.51 27.76
C LYS A 143 -4.25 5.57 28.09
N GLN A 144 -4.55 5.73 29.38
CA GLN A 144 -5.50 6.73 29.91
C GLN A 144 -5.08 8.14 29.46
N GLY A 145 -5.59 8.63 28.33
CA GLY A 145 -5.35 9.98 27.82
C GLY A 145 -5.12 10.08 26.30
N ARG A 146 -5.33 11.29 25.76
CA ARG A 146 -4.94 11.65 24.39
C ARG A 146 -3.42 11.67 24.29
N ASN A 147 -2.80 10.59 23.84
CA ASN A 147 -1.39 10.64 23.46
C ASN A 147 -1.27 11.38 22.13
N LYS A 148 -0.57 12.53 22.11
CA LYS A 148 -0.03 13.12 20.88
C LYS A 148 0.93 12.08 20.29
N LYS A 149 0.53 11.39 19.23
CA LYS A 149 1.50 10.66 18.41
C LYS A 149 1.47 11.28 17.02
N VAL A 150 2.59 11.95 16.73
CA VAL A 150 3.11 12.35 15.41
C VAL A 150 2.52 13.65 14.85
N THR A 151 3.36 14.70 14.79
CA THR A 151 3.24 15.78 13.81
C THR A 151 2.97 15.13 12.46
N VAL A 152 2.00 15.61 11.66
CA VAL A 152 1.80 15.00 10.33
C VAL A 152 3.15 14.94 9.66
N SER A 153 3.53 13.75 9.20
CA SER A 153 4.79 13.53 8.51
C SER A 153 5.06 14.72 7.60
N SER A 154 6.24 15.32 7.75
CA SER A 154 6.61 16.49 6.95
C SER A 154 6.32 16.19 5.48
N ARG A 155 6.07 17.22 4.66
CA ARG A 155 5.88 17.01 3.22
C ARG A 155 6.98 16.12 2.62
N GLN A 156 8.21 16.28 3.10
CA GLN A 156 9.36 15.46 2.71
C GLN A 156 9.20 13.99 3.13
N GLU A 157 8.75 13.71 4.36
CA GLU A 157 8.48 12.33 4.78
C GLU A 157 7.38 11.69 3.92
N ILE A 158 6.29 12.40 3.64
CA ILE A 158 5.22 11.88 2.77
C ILE A 158 5.78 11.62 1.36
N GLN A 159 6.63 12.52 0.85
CA GLN A 159 7.31 12.30 -0.43
C GLN A 159 8.16 11.04 -0.42
N ASN A 160 8.94 10.80 0.64
CA ASN A 160 9.72 9.58 0.78
C ASN A 160 8.81 8.32 0.77
N HIS A 161 7.62 8.39 1.36
CA HIS A 161 6.64 7.31 1.29
C HIS A 161 6.09 7.09 -0.13
N ILE A 162 5.84 8.17 -0.88
CA ILE A 162 5.42 8.10 -2.30
C ILE A 162 6.52 7.47 -3.16
N ASP A 163 7.77 7.86 -2.95
CA ASP A 163 8.91 7.32 -3.69
C ASP A 163 9.07 5.81 -3.40
N ASN A 164 8.92 5.41 -2.13
CA ASN A 164 8.90 3.99 -1.73
C ASN A 164 7.75 3.23 -2.38
N LEU A 165 6.53 3.81 -2.46
CA LEU A 165 5.41 3.17 -3.15
C LEU A 165 5.70 3.00 -4.64
N THR A 166 6.32 4.00 -5.27
CA THR A 166 6.72 3.94 -6.68
C THR A 166 7.71 2.80 -6.92
N GLU A 167 8.70 2.63 -6.04
CA GLU A 167 9.62 1.48 -6.07
C GLU A 167 8.87 0.15 -5.90
N LEU A 168 8.00 0.06 -4.89
CA LEU A 168 7.21 -1.15 -4.61
C LEU A 168 6.32 -1.54 -5.79
N LYS A 169 5.74 -0.57 -6.50
CA LYS A 169 4.96 -0.79 -7.72
C LYS A 169 5.80 -1.41 -8.84
N MET A 170 7.05 -0.98 -9.01
CA MET A 170 7.97 -1.60 -9.97
C MET A 170 8.35 -3.03 -9.56
N ILE A 171 8.61 -3.25 -8.28
CA ILE A 171 8.91 -4.58 -7.72
C ILE A 171 7.73 -5.53 -7.94
N GLN A 172 6.51 -5.13 -7.60
CA GLN A 172 5.29 -5.92 -7.79
C GLN A 172 5.09 -6.31 -9.25
N ARG A 173 5.21 -5.37 -10.19
CA ARG A 173 5.12 -5.66 -11.63
C ARG A 173 6.15 -6.68 -12.10
N THR A 174 7.35 -6.61 -11.54
CA THR A 174 8.44 -7.53 -11.89
C THR A 174 8.17 -8.91 -11.29
N ILE A 175 7.68 -8.98 -10.05
CA ILE A 175 7.25 -10.24 -9.42
C ILE A 175 6.17 -10.91 -10.27
N PHE A 176 5.12 -10.17 -10.64
CA PHE A 176 4.03 -10.71 -11.44
C PHE A 176 4.51 -11.21 -12.81
N ARG A 177 5.37 -10.44 -13.50
CA ARG A 177 5.97 -10.87 -14.77
C ARG A 177 6.74 -12.18 -14.61
N ASP A 178 7.60 -12.27 -13.62
CA ASP A 178 8.45 -13.46 -13.41
C ASP A 178 7.61 -14.67 -12.97
N LEU A 179 6.56 -14.45 -12.18
CA LEU A 179 5.58 -15.47 -11.83
C LEU A 179 4.86 -16.00 -13.07
N MET A 180 4.39 -15.14 -13.96
CA MET A 180 3.73 -15.57 -15.20
C MET A 180 4.69 -16.35 -16.12
N ILE A 181 5.97 -15.97 -16.17
CA ILE A 181 7.01 -16.73 -16.90
C ILE A 181 7.22 -18.10 -16.24
N TYR A 182 7.36 -18.15 -14.92
CA TYR A 182 7.50 -19.39 -14.15
C TYR A 182 6.31 -20.34 -14.39
N MET A 183 5.08 -19.83 -14.26
CA MET A 183 3.87 -20.60 -14.50
C MET A 183 3.79 -21.15 -15.93
N SER A 184 4.27 -20.38 -16.92
CA SER A 184 4.33 -20.82 -18.31
C SER A 184 5.38 -21.90 -18.56
N ASN A 185 6.56 -21.79 -17.98
CA ASN A 185 7.62 -22.79 -18.12
C ASN A 185 7.22 -24.12 -17.47
N ASN A 186 6.56 -24.05 -16.32
CA ASN A 186 6.06 -25.20 -15.56
C ASN A 186 4.70 -25.71 -16.03
N LYS A 187 4.14 -25.14 -17.11
CA LYS A 187 2.86 -25.53 -17.69
C LYS A 187 1.72 -25.55 -16.67
N LEU A 188 1.70 -24.63 -15.71
CA LEU A 188 0.69 -24.55 -14.64
C LEU A 188 -0.69 -24.04 -15.12
N GLY A 189 -0.83 -23.73 -16.42
CA GLY A 189 -2.07 -23.23 -17.02
C GLY A 189 -3.11 -24.32 -17.33
N LYS A 190 -4.24 -23.93 -17.93
CA LYS A 190 -5.32 -24.83 -18.37
C LYS A 190 -4.76 -26.11 -19.02
N GLY A 191 -4.88 -27.23 -18.30
CA GLY A 191 -4.36 -28.55 -18.71
C GLY A 191 -3.51 -29.26 -17.65
N ALA A 192 -2.95 -28.52 -16.67
CA ALA A 192 -2.13 -29.10 -15.59
C ALA A 192 -2.95 -29.90 -14.56
N TYR A 193 -4.16 -29.42 -14.26
CA TYR A 193 -5.08 -30.03 -13.29
C TYR A 193 -6.11 -30.93 -13.98
N LYS A 194 -5.65 -31.89 -14.78
CA LYS A 194 -6.45 -33.10 -15.06
C LYS A 194 -6.07 -34.14 -14.02
N LYS A 195 -6.68 -34.07 -12.84
CA LYS A 195 -6.75 -35.22 -11.93
C LYS A 195 -7.93 -36.09 -12.32
#